data_AF-G7THC0-F1
#
_entry.id   AF-G7THC0-F1
#
_cell.length_a   1.000
_cell.length_b   1.000
_cell.length_c   1.000
_cell.angle_alpha   90.00
_cell.angle_beta   90.00
_cell.angle_gamma   90.00
#
_symmetry.space_group_name_H-M   'P 1'
#
loop_
_entity.id
_entity.type
_entity.pdbx_description
1 polymer ?
#
loop_
_entity_poly.entity_id
_entity_poly.type
_entity_poly.pdbx_seq_one_letter_code
_entity_poly.pdbx_strand_id
1 'polypeptide(L)'
;MACRGCEGKRSNQTLSSLVSGEGALDVQAQSDDVRVQSKEGLKLISANADVALAAGKTFHLAVAGGASVTIEGGNITVACPGTITVQASKKSFTGPTTLNRSFVAWPQSNLNAPCMMQAAATNSAFVRVD
;
A
#
# COMPACT_ATOMS: atom_id res chain seq x y z
N MET A 1 -21.43 -36.95 -0.39
CA MET A 1 -20.18 -37.72 -0.48
C MET A 1 -19.33 -37.33 0.73
N ALA A 2 -19.29 -38.17 1.76
CA ALA A 2 -18.58 -37.87 3.00
C ALA A 2 -17.18 -38.47 2.93
N CYS A 3 -16.14 -37.64 2.93
CA CYS A 3 -14.78 -38.11 3.15
C CYS A 3 -14.65 -38.48 4.63
N ARG A 4 -14.49 -39.77 4.90
CA ARG A 4 -14.23 -40.32 6.23
C ARG A 4 -12.70 -40.33 6.41
N GLY A 5 -12.19 -39.57 7.38
CA GLY A 5 -10.77 -39.56 7.70
C GLY A 5 -10.32 -40.89 8.31
N CYS A 6 -9.28 -41.50 7.74
CA CYS A 6 -8.60 -42.66 8.33
C CYS A 6 -7.58 -42.16 9.37
N GLU A 7 -7.87 -42.38 10.65
CA GLU A 7 -6.89 -42.26 11.72
C GLU A 7 -6.03 -43.53 11.75
N GLY A 8 -4.84 -43.47 11.17
CA GLY A 8 -3.85 -44.55 11.15
C GLY A 8 -2.61 -44.20 11.97
N LYS A 9 -2.36 -44.95 13.05
CA LYS A 9 -1.13 -44.88 13.85
C LYS A 9 0.09 -45.40 13.06
N ARG A 10 1.14 -44.56 13.02
CA ARG A 10 2.59 -44.84 13.20
C ARG A 10 3.52 -44.79 11.97
N SER A 11 4.57 -43.96 12.16
CA SER A 11 5.95 -44.03 11.65
C SER A 11 6.29 -43.31 10.32
N ASN A 12 7.05 -42.22 10.46
CA ASN A 12 7.64 -41.31 9.47
C ASN A 12 6.69 -40.23 8.89
N GLN A 13 6.67 -39.08 9.55
CA GLN A 13 5.56 -38.11 9.59
C GLN A 13 5.53 -37.20 8.35
N THR A 14 4.93 -37.67 7.25
CA THR A 14 4.18 -36.76 6.39
C THR A 14 2.75 -36.71 6.93
N LEU A 15 2.44 -35.63 7.65
CA LEU A 15 1.09 -35.35 8.12
C LEU A 15 0.21 -35.07 6.89
N SER A 16 -0.58 -36.06 6.47
CA SER A 16 -1.65 -36.01 5.46
C SER A 16 -1.31 -35.27 4.15
N SER A 17 -0.75 -35.99 3.17
CA SER A 17 -0.65 -35.48 1.80
C SER A 17 -2.00 -35.61 1.06
N LEU A 18 -2.46 -34.51 0.47
CA LEU A 18 -3.61 -34.49 -0.45
C LEU A 18 -3.07 -34.21 -1.85
N VAL A 19 -3.12 -35.20 -2.73
CA VAL A 19 -2.55 -35.13 -4.08
C VAL A 19 -3.60 -35.62 -5.08
N SER A 20 -3.85 -34.83 -6.12
CA SER A 20 -4.57 -35.30 -7.30
C SER A 20 -3.55 -35.71 -8.36
N GLY A 21 -3.64 -36.95 -8.84
CA GLY A 21 -2.73 -37.46 -9.88
C GLY A 21 -3.06 -36.95 -11.28
N GLU A 22 -4.33 -36.66 -11.54
CA GLU A 22 -4.84 -36.12 -12.79
C GLU A 22 -6.09 -35.28 -12.50
N GLY A 23 -6.28 -34.17 -13.23
CA GLY A 23 -7.41 -33.26 -13.05
C GLY A 23 -7.23 -32.22 -11.95
N ALA A 24 -8.22 -31.34 -11.81
CA ALA A 24 -8.16 -30.20 -10.89
C ALA A 24 -8.47 -30.60 -9.45
N LEU A 25 -7.71 -30.04 -8.50
CA LEU A 25 -8.05 -30.05 -7.08
C LEU A 25 -8.79 -28.76 -6.75
N ASP A 26 -10.04 -28.88 -6.33
CA ASP A 26 -10.89 -27.75 -5.97
C ASP A 26 -11.29 -27.82 -4.50
N VAL A 27 -11.08 -26.71 -3.79
CA VAL A 27 -11.35 -26.58 -2.36
C VAL A 27 -12.20 -25.34 -2.16
N GLN A 28 -13.47 -25.55 -1.84
CA GLN A 28 -14.44 -24.46 -1.65
C GLN A 28 -15.11 -24.57 -0.29
N ALA A 29 -15.32 -23.42 0.35
CA ALA A 29 -16.21 -23.29 1.49
C ALA A 29 -17.40 -22.43 1.05
N GLN A 30 -18.60 -23.02 1.01
CA GLN A 30 -19.80 -22.39 0.44
C GLN A 30 -20.47 -21.39 1.40
N SER A 31 -20.28 -21.58 2.70
CA SER A 31 -20.96 -20.80 3.74
C SER A 31 -20.02 -20.23 4.79
N ASP A 32 -18.72 -20.54 4.72
CA ASP A 32 -17.76 -20.20 5.76
C ASP A 32 -16.33 -20.05 5.19
N ASP A 33 -15.35 -19.86 6.05
CA ASP A 33 -13.95 -19.59 5.72
C ASP A 33 -13.15 -20.86 5.37
N VAL A 34 -12.15 -20.70 4.49
CA VAL A 34 -11.02 -21.64 4.36
C VAL A 34 -9.82 -21.06 5.09
N ARG A 35 -9.29 -21.78 6.10
CA ARG A 35 -8.10 -21.37 6.85
C ARG A 35 -6.94 -22.33 6.59
N VAL A 36 -5.85 -21.81 6.04
CA VAL A 36 -4.60 -22.55 5.80
C VAL A 36 -3.51 -21.91 6.65
N GLN A 37 -2.99 -22.66 7.63
CA GLN A 37 -1.99 -22.18 8.58
C GLN A 37 -0.83 -23.17 8.66
N SER A 38 0.39 -22.66 8.78
CA SER A 38 1.62 -23.45 8.97
C SER A 38 2.41 -22.87 10.13
N LYS A 39 3.07 -23.74 10.91
CA LYS A 39 3.98 -23.32 11.98
C LYS A 39 5.30 -22.79 11.43
N GLU A 40 5.71 -23.27 10.26
CA GLU A 40 6.98 -22.93 9.62
C GLU A 40 6.70 -22.16 8.32
N GLY A 41 7.06 -22.74 7.17
CA GLY A 41 6.79 -22.16 5.86
C GLY A 41 5.45 -22.60 5.27
N LEU A 42 4.82 -21.70 4.52
CA LEU A 42 3.74 -22.00 3.58
C LEU A 42 4.22 -21.61 2.19
N LYS A 43 4.18 -22.55 1.24
CA LYS A 43 4.59 -22.32 -0.15
C LYS A 43 3.41 -22.60 -1.08
N LEU A 44 3.03 -21.61 -1.88
CA LEU A 44 2.07 -21.75 -2.98
C LEU A 44 2.86 -21.59 -4.29
N ILE A 45 2.89 -22.64 -5.10
CA ILE A 45 3.73 -22.71 -6.30
C ILE A 45 2.89 -23.28 -7.43
N SER A 46 2.96 -22.66 -8.61
CA SER A 46 2.49 -23.23 -9.87
C SER A 46 3.69 -23.61 -10.73
N ALA A 47 3.68 -24.82 -11.29
CA ALA A 47 4.80 -25.33 -12.08
C ALA A 47 4.83 -24.74 -13.50
N ASN A 48 3.66 -24.55 -14.11
CA ASN A 48 3.55 -24.23 -15.54
C ASN A 48 2.71 -22.99 -15.84
N ALA A 49 1.89 -22.52 -14.90
CA ALA A 49 0.90 -21.46 -15.12
C ALA A 49 1.00 -20.38 -14.04
N ASP A 50 0.09 -19.41 -14.06
CA ASP A 50 0.04 -18.34 -13.06
C ASP A 50 -0.57 -18.81 -11.72
N VAL A 51 -0.41 -17.95 -10.70
CA VAL A 51 -1.10 -18.06 -9.43
C VAL A 51 -2.01 -16.83 -9.29
N ALA A 52 -3.30 -17.04 -9.52
CA ALA A 52 -4.31 -16.00 -9.37
C ALA A 52 -4.92 -16.01 -7.96
N LEU A 53 -4.92 -14.85 -7.31
CA LEU A 53 -5.59 -14.62 -6.03
C LEU A 53 -6.62 -13.51 -6.22
N ALA A 54 -7.89 -13.82 -5.95
CA ALA A 54 -8.99 -12.88 -6.07
C ALA A 54 -9.75 -12.78 -4.75
N ALA A 55 -10.11 -11.56 -4.35
CA ALA A 55 -10.89 -11.30 -3.15
C ALA A 55 -12.04 -10.33 -3.47
N GLY A 56 -13.21 -10.56 -2.87
CA GLY A 56 -14.39 -9.73 -3.13
C GLY A 56 -14.40 -8.39 -2.39
N LYS A 57 -13.63 -8.23 -1.31
CA LYS A 57 -13.59 -7.02 -0.49
C LYS A 57 -12.17 -6.49 -0.31
N THR A 58 -11.35 -7.26 0.38
CA THR A 58 -9.99 -6.86 0.76
C THR A 58 -9.04 -8.01 0.55
N PHE A 59 -7.89 -7.72 -0.05
CA PHE A 59 -6.76 -8.64 -0.12
C PHE A 59 -5.62 -8.06 0.71
N HIS A 60 -5.25 -8.74 1.79
CA HIS A 60 -4.29 -8.22 2.78
C HIS A 60 -3.17 -9.24 2.99
N LEU A 61 -1.93 -8.83 2.70
CA LEU A 61 -0.74 -9.56 3.10
C LEU A 61 -0.02 -8.76 4.16
N ALA A 62 0.26 -9.37 5.30
CA ALA A 62 1.05 -8.77 6.36
C ALA A 62 2.12 -9.73 6.84
N VAL A 63 3.25 -9.16 7.26
CA VAL A 63 4.34 -9.88 7.91
C VAL A 63 4.42 -9.39 9.36
N ALA A 64 4.88 -10.26 10.27
CA ALA A 64 5.08 -9.91 11.68
C ALA A 64 5.97 -8.67 11.90
N GLY A 65 6.85 -8.35 10.94
CA GLY A 65 7.68 -7.13 10.94
C GLY A 65 6.94 -5.83 10.61
N GLY A 66 5.61 -5.84 10.49
CA GLY A 66 4.78 -4.64 10.28
C GLY A 66 4.68 -4.15 8.83
N ALA A 67 5.36 -4.81 7.88
CA ALA A 67 5.16 -4.55 6.46
C ALA A 67 3.86 -5.21 5.98
N SER A 68 3.05 -4.49 5.21
CA SER A 68 1.83 -5.00 4.62
C SER A 68 1.52 -4.44 3.24
N VAL A 69 0.79 -5.22 2.46
CA VAL A 69 0.22 -4.85 1.16
C VAL A 69 -1.28 -5.11 1.24
N THR A 70 -2.08 -4.07 1.05
CA THR A 70 -3.54 -4.14 1.10
C THR A 70 -4.14 -3.63 -0.19
N ILE A 71 -5.03 -4.42 -0.79
CA ILE A 71 -5.83 -4.02 -1.95
C ILE A 71 -7.28 -3.95 -1.49
N GLU A 72 -7.85 -2.76 -1.51
CA GLU A 72 -9.23 -2.49 -1.09
C GLU A 72 -9.79 -1.28 -1.84
N GLY A 73 -11.06 -1.36 -2.25
CA GLY A 73 -11.76 -0.22 -2.85
C GLY A 73 -11.09 0.33 -4.13
N GLY A 74 -10.37 -0.52 -4.86
CA GLY A 74 -9.60 -0.13 -6.05
C GLY A 74 -8.24 0.52 -5.77
N ASN A 75 -7.88 0.71 -4.49
CA ASN A 75 -6.60 1.28 -4.09
C ASN A 75 -5.61 0.17 -3.68
N ILE A 76 -4.33 0.41 -3.94
CA ILE A 76 -3.22 -0.43 -3.47
C ILE A 76 -2.45 0.36 -2.41
N THR A 77 -2.44 -0.15 -1.19
CA THR A 77 -1.72 0.45 -0.06
C THR A 77 -0.53 -0.44 0.31
N VAL A 78 0.67 0.11 0.20
CA VAL A 78 1.91 -0.54 0.65
C VAL A 78 2.38 0.20 1.90
N ALA A 79 2.33 -0.47 3.05
CA ALA A 79 2.76 0.08 4.33
C ALA A 79 4.00 -0.66 4.83
N CYS A 80 5.01 0.09 5.27
CA CYS A 80 6.23 -0.45 5.86
C CYS A 80 6.74 0.53 6.93
N PRO A 81 7.20 0.06 8.10
CA PRO A 81 7.81 0.93 9.09
C PRO A 81 9.18 1.47 8.67
N GLY A 82 9.85 0.80 7.71
CA GLY A 82 11.16 1.18 7.19
C GLY A 82 11.09 1.79 5.78
N THR A 83 12.23 1.74 5.08
CA THR A 83 12.36 2.28 3.73
C THR A 83 11.66 1.41 2.69
N ILE A 84 10.85 2.03 1.82
CA ILE A 84 10.30 1.38 0.63
C ILE A 84 11.29 1.56 -0.53
N THR A 85 11.93 0.48 -0.95
CA THR A 85 12.87 0.49 -2.09
C THR A 85 12.14 0.13 -3.38
N VAL A 86 12.02 1.09 -4.31
CA VAL A 86 11.36 0.90 -5.62
C VAL A 86 12.40 0.87 -6.73
N GLN A 87 12.63 -0.31 -7.30
CA GLN A 87 13.49 -0.53 -8.46
C GLN A 87 12.69 -0.39 -9.75
N ALA A 88 12.79 0.76 -10.41
CA ALA A 88 12.09 1.05 -11.66
C ALA A 88 12.87 2.04 -12.54
N SER A 89 12.81 1.85 -13.87
CA SER A 89 13.49 2.71 -14.86
C SER A 89 12.96 4.16 -14.89
N LYS A 90 11.69 4.37 -14.54
CA LYS A 90 11.09 5.68 -14.31
C LYS A 90 10.22 5.62 -13.06
N LYS A 91 10.37 6.62 -12.20
CA LYS A 91 9.50 6.86 -11.03
C LYS A 91 8.93 8.27 -11.16
N SER A 92 7.61 8.39 -11.28
CA SER A 92 6.92 9.68 -11.28
C SER A 92 6.09 9.75 -10.00
N PHE A 93 6.55 10.55 -9.05
CA PHE A 93 5.80 10.91 -7.86
C PHE A 93 5.49 12.39 -7.99
N THR A 94 4.44 12.72 -8.75
CA THR A 94 4.02 14.11 -8.92
C THR A 94 3.44 14.60 -7.61
N GLY A 95 4.23 15.38 -6.88
CA GLY A 95 3.79 16.12 -5.70
C GLY A 95 2.86 17.27 -6.07
N PRO A 96 2.31 17.99 -5.06
CA PRO A 96 1.48 19.15 -5.28
C PRO A 96 2.26 20.25 -6.02
N THR A 97 1.65 20.85 -7.04
CA THR A 97 2.23 21.97 -7.80
C THR A 97 2.15 23.25 -6.96
N THR A 98 3.28 23.94 -6.74
CA THR A 98 3.30 25.29 -6.17
C THR A 98 3.23 26.32 -7.29
N LEU A 99 2.10 27.03 -7.39
CA LEU A 99 1.99 28.22 -8.23
C LEU A 99 2.65 29.40 -7.49
N ASN A 100 3.87 29.75 -7.88
CA ASN A 100 4.48 31.02 -7.48
C ASN A 100 3.70 32.16 -8.16
N ARG A 101 2.65 32.67 -7.51
CA ARG A 101 1.93 33.85 -7.97
C ARG A 101 2.82 35.06 -7.68
N SER A 102 3.35 35.68 -8.74
CA SER A 102 3.98 37.00 -8.63
C SER A 102 2.98 37.97 -8.01
N PHE A 103 3.34 38.53 -6.86
CA PHE A 103 2.52 39.53 -6.19
C PHE A 103 2.57 40.83 -7.00
N VAL A 104 1.41 41.44 -7.28
CA VAL A 104 1.35 42.70 -8.03
C VAL A 104 2.06 43.76 -7.18
N ALA A 105 3.08 44.40 -7.74
CA ALA A 105 3.77 45.50 -7.08
C ALA A 105 2.75 46.59 -6.71
N TRP A 106 2.84 47.08 -5.47
CA TRP A 106 1.93 48.11 -4.97
C TRP A 106 2.02 49.36 -5.86
N PRO A 107 0.89 50.05 -6.12
CA PRO A 107 0.89 51.27 -6.92
C PRO A 107 1.75 52.34 -6.22
N GLN A 108 2.68 52.94 -6.96
CA GLN A 108 3.53 54.00 -6.43
C GLN A 108 2.70 55.29 -6.30
N SER A 109 2.42 55.71 -5.07
CA SER A 109 1.88 57.03 -4.78
C SER A 109 3.00 58.08 -4.82
N ASN A 110 2.69 59.30 -5.27
CA ASN A 110 3.60 60.46 -5.27
C ASN A 110 3.85 61.07 -3.87
N LEU A 111 3.38 60.42 -2.81
CA LEU A 111 3.54 60.85 -1.42
C LEU A 111 4.91 60.38 -0.90
N ASN A 112 5.83 61.32 -0.70
CA ASN A 112 7.16 61.05 -0.13
C ASN A 112 7.10 60.95 1.40
N ALA A 113 6.47 59.88 1.90
CA ALA A 113 6.44 59.56 3.32
C ALA A 113 7.41 58.40 3.62
N PRO A 114 8.29 58.52 4.64
CA PRO A 114 9.28 57.49 4.95
C PRO A 114 8.64 56.13 5.31
N CYS A 115 7.46 56.13 5.92
CA CYS A 115 6.69 54.92 6.24
C CYS A 115 6.28 54.11 4.99
N MET A 116 6.05 54.77 3.85
CA MET A 116 5.64 54.12 2.61
C MET A 116 6.82 53.46 1.89
N MET A 117 8.01 54.08 1.91
CA MET A 117 9.22 53.45 1.36
C MET A 117 9.59 52.19 2.14
N GLN A 118 9.42 52.21 3.46
CA GLN A 118 9.68 51.06 4.31
C GLN A 118 8.62 49.97 4.13
N ALA A 119 7.36 50.33 3.87
CA ALA A 119 6.28 49.39 3.55
C ALA A 119 6.52 48.70 2.20
N ALA A 120 6.97 49.47 1.20
CA ALA A 120 7.33 48.96 -0.12
C ALA A 120 8.56 48.03 -0.07
N ALA A 121 9.56 48.35 0.75
CA ALA A 121 10.75 47.50 0.92
C ALA A 121 10.44 46.19 1.66
N THR A 122 9.49 46.21 2.59
CA THR A 122 9.15 45.05 3.44
C THR A 122 7.90 44.28 2.99
N ASN A 123 7.21 44.74 1.92
CA ASN A 123 5.94 44.19 1.45
C ASN A 123 4.89 44.00 2.57
N SER A 124 4.89 44.92 3.54
CA SER A 124 4.00 44.87 4.71
C SER A 124 2.91 45.94 4.63
N ALA A 125 1.68 45.58 4.97
CA ALA A 125 0.54 46.51 4.98
C ALA A 125 0.58 47.50 6.16
N PHE A 126 1.36 47.20 7.20
CA PHE A 126 1.52 48.04 8.38
C PHE A 126 3.01 48.16 8.69
N VAL A 127 3.52 49.39 8.72
CA VAL A 127 4.86 49.73 9.19
C VAL A 127 4.72 50.48 10.51
N ARG A 128 5.52 50.09 11.50
CA ARG A 128 5.59 50.79 12.78
C ARG A 128 6.31 52.12 12.55
N VAL A 129 5.63 53.22 12.84
CA VAL A 129 6.23 54.56 12.82
C VAL A 129 6.54 54.87 14.28
N ASP A 130 7.82 54.76 14.64
CA ASP A 130 8.35 55.14 15.95
C ASP A 130 8.65 56.65 15.98
#